data_AF-A0A851FB85-F1
#
_entry.id   AF-A0A851FB85-F1
#
_cell.length_a   1.000
_cell.length_b   1.000
_cell.length_c   1.000
_cell.angle_alpha   90.00
_cell.angle_beta   90.00
_cell.angle_gamma   90.00
#
_symmetry.space_group_name_H-M   'P 1'
#
loop_
_entity.id
_entity.type
_entity.pdbx_description
1 polymer ?
#
loop_
_entity_poly.entity_id
_entity_poly.type
_entity_poly.pdbx_seq_one_letter_code
_entity_poly.pdbx_strand_id
1 'polypeptide(L)'
;MPLWLREHRWHQTRTAVFLSLPLRGARAAPANIFCTERYLKVSVPPFLFEAILYADIDDKSSTAKIGNGNIFFTLYKKEPAMWDSLTLENADKEKLQYIRENAVLKAQERAKEETEAKKVTKQEHKKYALEATMKVEEAERKRIEDLKEKERQRITEELELWKKQQKEAAKYKSIQKEGELHQEIQQLEERKDEKMNKTRVPNEVTSKTRLKPTKGHGSCSIFSQNLKEEQLPAPRSAATIKVNFTPRVFPTALRESRVAEEEEWLHKQAEARRTITADLSELEDLKEEEKNPDWLKDKGNKMFAMGNYLAAVNAYNLAVRLNNKLPLLYLNRAACHLKLRNLHKAIEDSSKALELLTPPVPDNESARVKGFVRRGTAFCQLELYTEGLQDYEAALKIDPKNKNIEKDAEKIRYLIQGTMQGS
;
A
#
# COMPACT_ATOMS: atom_id res chain seq x y z
N MET A 1 -22.00 33.94 23.85
CA MET A 1 -23.36 33.59 23.38
C MET A 1 -23.55 34.20 21.99
N PRO A 2 -24.37 33.62 21.10
CA PRO A 2 -24.69 34.24 19.81
C PRO A 2 -25.53 35.51 20.02
N LEU A 3 -25.32 36.50 19.15
CA LEU A 3 -26.06 37.76 19.13
C LEU A 3 -27.27 37.63 18.20
N TRP A 4 -28.47 37.80 18.74
CA TRP A 4 -29.72 37.72 17.96
C TRP A 4 -29.87 38.94 17.06
N LEU A 5 -29.87 38.72 15.74
CA LEU A 5 -29.97 39.76 14.73
C LEU A 5 -31.42 40.22 14.59
N ARG A 6 -31.83 41.18 15.43
CA ARG A 6 -33.19 41.73 15.44
C ARG A 6 -33.44 42.75 14.32
N GLU A 7 -32.42 43.52 13.95
CA GLU A 7 -32.49 44.43 12.80
C GLU A 7 -32.58 43.60 11.50
N HIS A 8 -33.72 43.65 10.83
CA HIS A 8 -33.92 43.10 9.50
C HIS A 8 -34.88 44.00 8.73
N ARG A 9 -34.77 44.02 7.39
CA ARG A 9 -35.72 44.73 6.52
C ARG A 9 -36.22 43.76 5.45
N TRP A 10 -37.54 43.64 5.32
CA TRP A 10 -38.17 42.78 4.34
C TRP A 10 -39.20 43.57 3.51
N HIS A 11 -39.35 43.16 2.26
CA HIS A 11 -40.38 43.63 1.34
C HIS A 11 -40.91 42.44 0.56
N GLN A 12 -42.07 42.56 -0.09
CA GLN A 12 -42.69 41.45 -0.81
C GLN A 12 -43.40 41.89 -2.09
N THR A 13 -43.53 40.93 -3.00
CA THR A 13 -44.53 40.96 -4.08
C THR A 13 -45.55 39.84 -3.82
N ARG A 14 -46.51 39.66 -4.73
CA ARG A 14 -47.40 38.48 -4.69
C ARG A 14 -46.65 37.16 -4.86
N THR A 15 -45.47 37.14 -5.50
CA THR A 15 -44.74 35.92 -5.87
C THR A 15 -43.43 35.70 -5.11
N ALA A 16 -42.86 36.73 -4.48
CA ALA A 16 -41.57 36.63 -3.79
C ALA A 16 -41.50 37.48 -2.51
N VAL A 17 -40.57 37.11 -1.63
CA VAL A 17 -40.17 37.86 -0.43
C VAL A 17 -38.69 38.22 -0.58
N PHE A 18 -38.39 39.50 -0.39
CA PHE A 18 -37.04 40.05 -0.39
C PHE A 18 -36.65 40.40 1.05
N LEU A 19 -35.79 39.59 1.67
CA LEU A 19 -35.31 39.80 3.04
C LEU A 19 -33.85 40.25 3.04
N SER A 20 -33.53 41.29 3.80
CA SER A 20 -32.18 41.81 3.97
C SER A 20 -31.76 41.83 5.44
N LEU A 21 -30.62 41.20 5.72
CA LEU A 21 -30.03 41.05 7.06
C LEU A 21 -28.68 41.81 7.12
N PRO A 22 -28.60 42.94 7.85
CA PRO A 22 -27.38 43.74 7.97
C PRO A 22 -26.42 43.19 9.05
N LEU A 23 -25.27 42.65 8.63
CA LEU A 23 -24.23 42.09 9.51
C LEU A 23 -23.23 43.18 9.95
N ARG A 24 -23.71 44.18 10.70
CA ARG A 24 -22.88 45.32 11.15
C ARG A 24 -21.59 44.84 11.84
N GLY A 25 -20.44 45.11 11.24
CA GLY A 25 -19.11 44.80 11.80
C GLY A 25 -18.59 43.38 11.57
N ALA A 26 -19.35 42.49 10.92
CA ALA A 26 -18.82 41.19 10.51
C ALA A 26 -17.88 41.34 9.31
N ARG A 27 -16.67 40.80 9.40
CA ARG A 27 -15.89 40.44 8.20
C ARG A 27 -16.56 39.25 7.50
N ALA A 28 -16.21 39.02 6.23
CA ALA A 28 -16.82 37.99 5.38
C ALA A 28 -16.43 36.55 5.81
N ALA A 29 -16.95 36.10 6.96
CA ALA A 29 -16.96 34.72 7.38
C ALA A 29 -17.96 33.90 6.53
N PRO A 30 -17.77 32.59 6.36
CA PRO A 30 -18.74 31.73 5.69
C PRO A 30 -20.08 31.76 6.47
N ALA A 31 -21.13 32.25 5.82
CA ALA A 31 -22.46 32.31 6.41
C ALA A 31 -23.16 30.95 6.29
N ASN A 32 -23.44 30.32 7.43
CA ASN A 32 -24.18 29.06 7.47
C ASN A 32 -25.68 29.37 7.34
N ILE A 33 -26.17 29.29 6.10
CA ILE A 33 -27.58 29.46 5.74
C ILE A 33 -28.23 28.07 5.69
N PHE A 34 -29.31 27.89 6.45
CA PHE A 34 -30.20 26.75 6.38
C PHE A 34 -31.60 27.26 6.00
N CYS A 35 -32.01 26.95 4.78
CA CYS A 35 -33.32 27.26 4.24
C CYS A 35 -34.12 25.96 4.11
N THR A 36 -35.44 26.07 4.26
CA THR A 36 -36.42 25.03 3.98
C THR A 36 -37.76 25.71 3.67
N GLU A 37 -38.76 24.93 3.28
CA GLU A 37 -40.12 25.38 2.94
C GLU A 37 -40.72 26.42 3.90
N ARG A 38 -40.48 26.32 5.21
CA ARG A 38 -41.10 27.22 6.21
C ARG A 38 -40.18 27.68 7.34
N TYR A 39 -38.89 27.35 7.28
CA TYR A 39 -37.92 27.69 8.33
C TYR A 39 -36.61 28.16 7.71
N LEU A 40 -36.23 29.39 8.06
CA LEU A 40 -34.98 30.04 7.64
C LEU A 40 -34.11 30.33 8.86
N LYS A 41 -32.89 29.82 8.86
CA LYS A 41 -31.88 30.04 9.90
C LYS A 41 -30.56 30.47 9.27
N VAL A 42 -29.97 31.52 9.82
CA VAL A 42 -28.73 32.12 9.31
C VAL A 42 -27.77 32.34 10.47
N SER A 43 -26.62 31.67 10.43
CA SER A 43 -25.60 31.72 11.47
C SER A 43 -24.29 32.26 10.91
N VAL A 44 -23.87 33.43 11.39
CA VAL A 44 -22.65 34.13 10.95
C VAL A 44 -21.94 34.67 12.19
N PRO A 45 -21.04 33.90 12.83
CA PRO A 45 -20.49 34.22 14.14
C PRO A 45 -19.98 35.68 14.24
N PRO A 46 -20.44 36.48 15.23
CA PRO A 46 -21.23 36.10 16.40
C PRO A 46 -22.76 36.09 16.21
N PHE A 47 -23.28 36.50 15.05
CA PHE A 47 -24.71 36.70 14.79
C PHE A 47 -25.50 35.41 14.51
N LEU A 48 -26.76 35.40 14.96
CA LEU A 48 -27.77 34.39 14.64
C LEU A 48 -29.09 35.07 14.27
N PHE A 49 -29.70 34.62 13.17
CA PHE A 49 -31.08 34.92 12.78
C PHE A 49 -31.83 33.60 12.59
N GLU A 50 -33.10 33.58 13.03
CA GLU A 50 -33.97 32.40 12.96
C GLU A 50 -35.42 32.89 12.79
N ALA A 51 -36.09 32.44 11.73
CA ALA A 51 -37.44 32.85 11.37
C ALA A 51 -38.25 31.64 10.88
N ILE A 52 -39.45 31.47 11.46
CA ILE A 52 -40.49 30.58 10.94
C ILE A 52 -41.39 31.42 10.05
N LEU A 53 -41.39 31.09 8.77
CA LEU A 53 -41.99 31.86 7.70
C LEU A 53 -43.53 31.75 7.73
N TYR A 54 -44.22 32.83 7.36
CA TYR A 54 -45.68 32.87 7.40
C TYR A 54 -46.34 31.75 6.57
N ALA A 55 -45.89 31.55 5.33
CA ALA A 55 -46.35 30.50 4.43
C ALA A 55 -45.19 29.79 3.71
N ASP A 56 -45.49 28.70 3.01
CA ASP A 56 -44.51 27.85 2.35
C ASP A 56 -43.80 28.55 1.17
N ILE A 57 -42.50 28.28 1.05
CA ILE A 57 -41.58 28.81 0.03
C ILE A 57 -41.04 27.66 -0.82
N ASP A 58 -40.79 27.90 -2.11
CA ASP A 58 -40.00 26.98 -2.93
C ASP A 58 -38.51 27.13 -2.64
N ASP A 59 -37.98 26.14 -1.92
CA ASP A 59 -36.59 26.00 -1.51
C ASP A 59 -35.63 25.88 -2.70
N LYS A 60 -36.09 25.41 -3.88
CA LYS A 60 -35.23 25.12 -5.05
C LYS A 60 -34.98 26.33 -5.95
N SER A 61 -35.96 27.24 -6.11
CA SER A 61 -35.79 28.49 -6.86
C SER A 61 -35.31 29.66 -5.99
N SER A 62 -35.47 29.58 -4.68
CA SER A 62 -35.03 30.61 -3.73
C SER A 62 -33.51 30.77 -3.73
N THR A 63 -33.03 32.01 -3.63
CA THR A 63 -31.59 32.33 -3.69
C THR A 63 -31.15 33.27 -2.57
N ALA A 64 -29.93 33.06 -2.09
CA ALA A 64 -29.28 33.91 -1.10
C ALA A 64 -27.98 34.51 -1.68
N LYS A 65 -27.79 35.82 -1.51
CA LYS A 65 -26.61 36.57 -1.96
C LYS A 65 -25.98 37.26 -0.76
N ILE A 66 -24.73 36.92 -0.47
CA ILE A 66 -23.93 37.46 0.64
C ILE A 66 -22.97 38.50 0.06
N GLY A 67 -22.97 39.74 0.55
CA GLY A 67 -22.10 40.78 0.01
C GLY A 67 -22.17 42.10 0.78
N ASN A 68 -21.06 42.83 0.80
CA ASN A 68 -20.94 44.18 1.38
C ASN A 68 -21.46 44.31 2.83
N GLY A 69 -21.27 43.27 3.65
CA GLY A 69 -21.75 43.24 5.05
C GLY A 69 -23.25 42.97 5.21
N ASN A 70 -23.97 42.62 4.14
CA ASN A 70 -25.39 42.26 4.17
C ASN A 70 -25.61 40.85 3.58
N ILE A 71 -26.69 40.19 3.99
CA ILE A 71 -27.23 39.02 3.28
C ILE A 71 -28.59 39.41 2.70
N PHE A 72 -28.77 39.19 1.41
CA PHE A 72 -30.00 39.40 0.66
C PHE A 72 -30.58 38.04 0.25
N PHE A 73 -31.83 37.78 0.63
CA PHE A 73 -32.59 36.63 0.20
C PHE A 73 -33.66 37.05 -0.79
N THR A 74 -33.76 36.31 -1.90
CA THR A 74 -34.92 36.30 -2.80
C THR A 74 -35.59 34.96 -2.63
N LEU A 75 -36.69 34.93 -1.88
CA LEU A 75 -37.43 33.72 -1.56
C LEU A 75 -38.71 33.67 -2.38
N TYR A 76 -38.96 32.59 -3.12
CA TYR A 76 -40.16 32.47 -3.97
C TYR A 76 -41.31 31.77 -3.24
N LYS A 77 -42.47 32.42 -3.19
CA LYS A 77 -43.66 31.90 -2.51
C LYS A 77 -44.24 30.74 -3.30
N LYS A 78 -44.55 29.63 -2.62
CA LYS A 78 -45.18 28.44 -3.23
C LYS A 78 -46.60 28.73 -3.72
N GLU A 79 -47.31 29.61 -3.00
CA GLU A 79 -48.63 30.13 -3.37
C GLU A 79 -48.58 31.67 -3.47
N PRO A 80 -49.20 32.30 -4.50
CA PRO A 80 -49.01 33.71 -4.80
C PRO A 80 -49.87 34.66 -3.93
N ALA A 81 -49.69 34.62 -2.61
CA ALA A 81 -50.40 35.42 -1.63
C ALA A 81 -49.57 36.61 -1.11
N MET A 82 -50.23 37.67 -0.65
CA MET A 82 -49.60 38.68 0.22
C MET A 82 -49.51 38.13 1.65
N TRP A 83 -48.47 38.50 2.40
CA TRP A 83 -48.25 38.06 3.77
C TRP A 83 -48.39 39.25 4.73
N ASP A 84 -49.14 39.10 5.81
CA ASP A 84 -49.37 40.19 6.77
C ASP A 84 -48.14 40.43 7.68
N SER A 85 -47.34 39.39 7.90
CA SER A 85 -46.01 39.46 8.54
C SER A 85 -45.03 38.52 7.84
N LEU A 86 -43.72 38.74 8.06
CA LEU A 86 -42.67 37.83 7.60
C LEU A 86 -42.71 36.49 8.35
N THR A 87 -43.06 36.55 9.63
CA THR A 87 -43.04 35.42 10.56
C THR A 87 -44.44 35.04 11.03
N LEU A 88 -44.62 33.78 11.43
CA LEU A 88 -45.86 33.32 12.03
C LEU A 88 -46.04 33.88 13.46
N GLU A 89 -46.73 35.01 13.58
CA GLU A 89 -47.01 35.66 14.86
C GLU A 89 -48.02 34.88 15.71
N ASN A 90 -47.90 34.98 17.04
CA ASN A 90 -48.77 34.35 18.05
C ASN A 90 -48.87 32.81 18.01
N ALA A 91 -47.87 32.11 17.45
CA ALA A 91 -47.81 30.64 17.51
C ALA A 91 -47.23 30.12 18.85
N ASP A 92 -47.84 29.06 19.38
CA ASP A 92 -47.37 28.39 20.61
C ASP A 92 -45.94 27.88 20.49
N LYS A 93 -45.18 27.94 21.58
CA LYS A 93 -43.78 27.50 21.66
C LYS A 93 -43.57 26.06 21.13
N GLU A 94 -44.51 25.17 21.42
CA GLU A 94 -44.50 23.76 20.99
C GLU A 94 -44.70 23.63 19.47
N LYS A 95 -45.60 24.44 18.88
CA LYS A 95 -45.83 24.47 17.42
C LYS A 95 -44.60 25.00 16.70
N LEU A 96 -43.94 26.03 17.24
CA LEU A 96 -42.68 26.57 16.71
C LEU A 96 -41.55 25.52 16.78
N GLN A 97 -41.45 24.77 17.87
CA GLN A 97 -40.48 23.67 18.01
C GLN A 97 -40.76 22.53 17.01
N TYR A 98 -42.02 22.11 16.88
CA TYR A 98 -42.44 21.07 15.93
C TYR A 98 -42.15 21.44 14.47
N ILE A 99 -42.40 22.69 14.06
CA ILE A 99 -42.06 23.18 12.71
C ILE A 99 -40.54 23.10 12.47
N ARG A 100 -39.73 23.50 13.46
CA ARG A 100 -38.26 23.45 13.38
C ARG A 100 -37.72 22.02 13.32
N GLU A 101 -38.28 21.10 14.10
CA GLU A 101 -37.88 19.69 14.11
C GLU A 101 -38.25 19.01 12.78
N ASN A 102 -39.47 19.22 12.28
CA ASN A 102 -39.89 18.76 10.96
C ASN A 102 -39.02 19.31 9.82
N ALA A 103 -38.63 20.59 9.87
CA ALA A 103 -37.76 21.20 8.87
C ALA A 103 -36.37 20.55 8.85
N VAL A 104 -35.82 20.23 10.02
CA VAL A 104 -34.53 19.50 10.15
C VAL A 104 -34.66 18.06 9.67
N LEU A 105 -35.74 17.35 10.00
CA LEU A 105 -36.00 15.98 9.55
C LEU A 105 -36.12 15.90 8.03
N LYS A 106 -36.99 16.70 7.40
CA LYS A 106 -37.12 16.78 5.94
C LYS A 106 -35.79 17.07 5.23
N ALA A 107 -34.97 17.94 5.80
CA ALA A 107 -33.66 18.27 5.23
C ALA A 107 -32.66 17.10 5.35
N GLN A 108 -32.70 16.33 6.45
CA GLN A 108 -31.90 15.11 6.61
C GLN A 108 -32.35 14.00 5.68
N GLU A 109 -33.66 13.84 5.45
CA GLU A 109 -34.24 12.86 4.53
C GLU A 109 -33.80 13.16 3.09
N ARG A 110 -34.01 14.39 2.60
CA ARG A 110 -33.53 14.85 1.29
C ARG A 110 -32.02 14.66 1.11
N ALA A 111 -31.23 14.95 2.15
CA ALA A 111 -29.79 14.75 2.10
C ALA A 111 -29.38 13.27 1.98
N LYS A 112 -30.11 12.35 2.64
CA LYS A 112 -29.90 10.89 2.48
C LYS A 112 -30.26 10.46 1.07
N GLU A 113 -31.46 10.80 0.59
CA GLU A 113 -31.94 10.51 -0.77
C GLU A 113 -30.94 10.99 -1.83
N GLU A 114 -30.42 12.21 -1.69
CA GLU A 114 -29.37 12.74 -2.58
C GLU A 114 -28.07 11.92 -2.52
N THR A 115 -27.62 11.47 -1.34
CA THR A 115 -26.42 10.63 -1.25
C THR A 115 -26.65 9.23 -1.83
N GLU A 116 -27.85 8.67 -1.70
CA GLU A 116 -28.22 7.38 -2.25
C GLU A 116 -28.35 7.45 -3.78
N ALA A 117 -28.99 8.49 -4.33
CA ALA A 117 -29.00 8.75 -5.77
C ALA A 117 -27.58 8.94 -6.35
N LYS A 118 -26.68 9.61 -5.61
CA LYS A 118 -25.26 9.75 -5.96
C LYS A 118 -24.47 8.44 -5.85
N LYS A 119 -24.89 7.49 -4.99
CA LYS A 119 -24.36 6.11 -4.98
C LYS A 119 -24.86 5.32 -6.20
N VAL A 120 -26.16 5.33 -6.47
CA VAL A 120 -26.79 4.59 -7.57
C VAL A 120 -26.21 5.01 -8.91
N THR A 121 -26.21 6.31 -9.23
CA THR A 121 -25.60 6.83 -10.48
C THR A 121 -24.11 6.48 -10.60
N LYS A 122 -23.34 6.50 -9.49
CA LYS A 122 -21.94 6.05 -9.48
C LYS A 122 -21.81 4.54 -9.75
N GLN A 123 -22.73 3.70 -9.25
CA GLN A 123 -22.77 2.26 -9.54
C GLN A 123 -23.17 1.98 -11.00
N GLU A 124 -24.14 2.71 -11.54
CA GLU A 124 -24.55 2.63 -12.95
C GLU A 124 -23.40 3.03 -13.89
N HIS A 125 -22.70 4.13 -13.60
CA HIS A 125 -21.51 4.55 -14.35
C HIS A 125 -20.38 3.52 -14.28
N LYS A 126 -20.12 2.91 -13.10
CA LYS A 126 -19.19 1.78 -12.96
C LYS A 126 -19.59 0.59 -13.83
N LYS A 127 -20.87 0.20 -13.79
CA LYS A 127 -21.41 -0.94 -14.57
C LYS A 127 -21.31 -0.69 -16.07
N TYR A 128 -21.66 0.50 -16.54
CA TYR A 128 -21.54 0.89 -17.94
C TYR A 128 -20.10 0.85 -18.44
N ALA A 129 -19.15 1.38 -17.65
CA ALA A 129 -17.72 1.32 -17.97
C ALA A 129 -17.22 -0.14 -18.05
N LEU A 130 -17.62 -1.00 -17.09
CA LEU A 130 -17.27 -2.42 -17.12
C LEU A 130 -17.83 -3.12 -18.36
N GLU A 131 -19.11 -2.92 -18.69
CA GLU A 131 -19.75 -3.49 -19.88
C GLU A 131 -19.08 -3.03 -21.18
N ALA A 132 -18.64 -1.76 -21.25
CA ALA A 132 -17.86 -1.26 -22.38
C ALA A 132 -16.48 -1.94 -22.48
N THR A 133 -15.75 -2.10 -21.37
CA THR A 133 -14.46 -2.82 -21.39
C THR A 133 -14.60 -4.29 -21.77
N MET A 134 -15.65 -4.98 -21.28
CA MET A 134 -15.95 -6.37 -21.66
C MET A 134 -16.21 -6.51 -23.17
N LYS A 135 -16.95 -5.58 -23.78
CA LYS A 135 -17.22 -5.57 -25.23
C LYS A 135 -15.94 -5.38 -26.06
N VAL A 136 -15.00 -4.56 -25.59
CA VAL A 136 -13.69 -4.37 -26.24
C VAL A 136 -12.83 -5.64 -26.10
N GLU A 137 -12.77 -6.23 -24.91
CA GLU A 137 -12.05 -7.50 -24.71
C GLU A 137 -12.64 -8.66 -25.53
N GLU A 138 -13.97 -8.77 -25.62
CA GLU A 138 -14.63 -9.82 -26.39
C GLU A 138 -14.34 -9.68 -27.89
N ALA A 139 -14.31 -8.46 -28.42
CA ALA A 139 -13.94 -8.18 -29.81
C ALA A 139 -12.47 -8.56 -30.10
N GLU A 140 -11.53 -8.20 -29.21
CA GLU A 140 -10.12 -8.59 -29.38
C GLU A 140 -9.89 -10.10 -29.17
N ARG A 141 -10.61 -10.76 -28.26
CA ARG A 141 -10.56 -12.23 -28.13
C ARG A 141 -11.02 -12.92 -29.41
N LYS A 142 -12.15 -12.52 -29.97
CA LYS A 142 -12.67 -13.04 -31.27
C LYS A 142 -11.66 -12.80 -32.40
N ARG A 143 -11.07 -11.61 -32.46
CA ARG A 143 -10.01 -11.26 -33.44
C ARG A 143 -8.78 -12.16 -33.30
N ILE A 144 -8.37 -12.49 -32.07
CA ILE A 144 -7.24 -13.39 -31.81
C ILE A 144 -7.60 -14.85 -32.16
N GLU A 145 -8.84 -15.27 -31.92
CA GLU A 145 -9.34 -16.60 -32.31
C GLU A 145 -9.41 -16.76 -33.83
N ASP A 146 -9.96 -15.77 -34.55
CA ASP A 146 -9.94 -15.68 -36.02
C ASP A 146 -8.53 -15.77 -36.60
N LEU A 147 -7.55 -15.09 -35.99
CA LEU A 147 -6.15 -15.11 -36.42
C LEU A 147 -5.51 -16.48 -36.17
N LYS A 148 -5.74 -17.09 -35.00
CA LYS A 148 -5.26 -18.43 -34.68
C LYS A 148 -5.83 -19.48 -35.64
N GLU A 149 -7.12 -19.39 -35.95
CA GLU A 149 -7.78 -20.39 -36.80
C GLU A 149 -7.34 -20.26 -38.27
N LYS A 150 -7.16 -19.04 -38.79
CA LYS A 150 -6.54 -18.82 -40.11
C LYS A 150 -5.12 -19.37 -40.20
N GLU A 151 -4.32 -19.22 -39.14
CA GLU A 151 -2.96 -19.76 -39.11
C GLU A 151 -2.94 -21.29 -38.99
N ARG A 152 -3.88 -21.88 -38.23
CA ARG A 152 -4.08 -23.33 -38.19
C ARG A 152 -4.47 -23.89 -39.56
N GLN A 153 -5.35 -23.20 -40.28
CA GLN A 153 -5.77 -23.58 -41.65
C GLN A 153 -4.58 -23.57 -42.61
N ARG A 154 -3.78 -22.50 -42.65
CA ARG A 154 -2.52 -22.43 -43.42
C ARG A 154 -1.57 -23.58 -43.09
N ILE A 155 -1.30 -23.82 -41.80
CA ILE A 155 -0.40 -24.90 -41.36
C ILE A 155 -0.96 -26.29 -41.78
N THR A 156 -2.28 -26.50 -41.77
CA THR A 156 -2.86 -27.75 -42.29
C THR A 156 -2.74 -27.88 -43.80
N GLU A 157 -2.91 -26.81 -44.57
CA GLU A 157 -2.73 -26.78 -46.02
C GLU A 157 -1.27 -27.06 -46.41
N GLU A 158 -0.30 -26.39 -45.76
CA GLU A 158 1.13 -26.62 -45.95
C GLU A 158 1.52 -28.06 -45.60
N LEU A 159 0.99 -28.60 -44.49
CA LEU A 159 1.25 -29.98 -44.05
C LEU A 159 0.64 -31.00 -45.02
N GLU A 160 -0.49 -30.70 -45.66
CA GLU A 160 -1.03 -31.50 -46.77
C GLU A 160 -0.20 -31.42 -48.05
N LEU A 161 0.26 -30.22 -48.43
CA LEU A 161 1.14 -30.02 -49.60
C LEU A 161 2.47 -30.76 -49.40
N TRP A 162 3.07 -30.66 -48.23
CA TRP A 162 4.26 -31.42 -47.86
C TRP A 162 4.02 -32.93 -47.91
N LYS A 163 2.87 -33.44 -47.42
CA LYS A 163 2.49 -34.85 -47.54
C LYS A 163 2.33 -35.30 -49.00
N LYS A 164 1.84 -34.44 -49.90
CA LYS A 164 1.74 -34.70 -51.35
C LYS A 164 3.15 -34.79 -51.96
N GLN A 165 3.99 -33.78 -51.72
CA GLN A 165 5.38 -33.75 -52.16
C GLN A 165 6.20 -34.95 -51.65
N GLN A 166 6.00 -35.41 -50.40
CA GLN A 166 6.68 -36.61 -49.89
C GLN A 166 6.24 -37.89 -50.61
N LYS A 167 4.95 -38.04 -50.93
CA LYS A 167 4.46 -39.17 -51.74
C LYS A 167 5.00 -39.15 -53.16
N GLU A 168 5.06 -37.97 -53.78
CA GLU A 168 5.63 -37.78 -55.10
C GLU A 168 7.14 -38.05 -55.11
N ALA A 169 7.90 -37.49 -54.17
CA ALA A 169 9.33 -37.74 -54.02
C ALA A 169 9.65 -39.22 -53.70
N ALA A 170 8.81 -39.90 -52.92
CA ALA A 170 8.93 -41.34 -52.71
C ALA A 170 8.66 -42.14 -54.00
N LYS A 171 7.66 -41.74 -54.80
CA LYS A 171 7.35 -42.36 -56.10
C LYS A 171 8.49 -42.15 -57.11
N TYR A 172 9.02 -40.92 -57.21
CA TYR A 172 10.20 -40.61 -58.03
C TYR A 172 11.42 -41.41 -57.57
N LYS A 173 11.65 -41.56 -56.26
CA LYS A 173 12.73 -42.41 -55.73
C LYS A 173 12.52 -43.90 -55.99
N SER A 174 11.29 -44.41 -56.11
CA SER A 174 11.04 -45.79 -56.55
C SER A 174 11.43 -45.95 -58.02
N ILE A 175 10.97 -45.05 -58.88
CA ILE A 175 11.27 -45.05 -60.33
C ILE A 175 12.77 -44.87 -60.58
N GLN A 176 13.44 -44.00 -59.81
CA GLN A 176 14.90 -43.86 -59.85
C GLN A 176 15.58 -45.14 -59.39
N LYS A 177 15.16 -45.78 -58.28
CA LYS A 177 15.73 -47.05 -57.84
C LYS A 177 15.52 -48.20 -58.81
N GLU A 178 14.39 -48.24 -59.52
CA GLU A 178 14.13 -49.22 -60.58
C GLU A 178 15.06 -48.97 -61.78
N GLY A 179 15.26 -47.71 -62.19
CA GLY A 179 16.23 -47.34 -63.23
C GLY A 179 17.69 -47.58 -62.82
N GLU A 180 18.05 -47.28 -61.56
CA GLU A 180 19.34 -47.56 -60.95
C GLU A 180 19.58 -49.07 -60.85
N LEU A 181 18.58 -49.89 -60.49
CA LEU A 181 18.69 -51.36 -60.54
C LEU A 181 18.93 -51.85 -61.97
N HIS A 182 18.25 -51.29 -62.98
CA HIS A 182 18.48 -51.67 -64.37
C HIS A 182 19.90 -51.28 -64.84
N GLN A 183 20.39 -50.09 -64.47
CA GLN A 183 21.78 -49.69 -64.74
C GLN A 183 22.81 -50.48 -63.93
N GLU A 184 22.51 -50.88 -62.70
CA GLU A 184 23.40 -51.68 -61.86
C GLU A 184 23.43 -53.14 -62.31
N ILE A 185 22.31 -53.71 -62.78
CA ILE A 185 22.29 -55.01 -63.48
C ILE A 185 23.16 -54.95 -64.73
N GLN A 186 23.02 -53.91 -65.55
CA GLN A 186 23.84 -53.72 -66.76
C GLN A 186 25.33 -53.56 -66.42
N GLN A 187 25.67 -52.78 -65.39
CA GLN A 187 27.04 -52.66 -64.89
C GLN A 187 27.55 -53.91 -64.17
N LEU A 188 26.68 -54.80 -63.67
CA LEU A 188 27.06 -56.10 -63.10
C LEU A 188 27.23 -57.19 -64.17
N GLU A 189 26.70 -57.00 -65.37
CA GLU A 189 27.11 -57.75 -66.56
C GLU A 189 28.50 -57.27 -67.01
N GLU A 190 28.76 -55.97 -67.10
CA GLU A 190 30.07 -55.40 -67.45
C GLU A 190 31.17 -55.71 -66.41
N ARG A 191 30.88 -55.60 -65.10
CA ARG A 191 31.88 -55.82 -64.03
C ARG A 191 32.21 -57.28 -63.74
N LYS A 192 31.55 -58.26 -64.38
CA LYS A 192 31.93 -59.68 -64.23
C LYS A 192 33.32 -59.99 -64.81
N ASP A 193 33.83 -59.16 -65.71
CA ASP A 193 35.14 -59.35 -66.33
C ASP A 193 36.33 -58.79 -65.52
N GLU A 194 36.10 -57.98 -64.46
CA GLU A 194 37.16 -57.23 -63.76
C GLU A 194 37.43 -57.65 -62.29
N LYS A 195 38.09 -58.82 -62.15
CA LYS A 195 39.19 -59.15 -61.19
C LYS A 195 39.16 -58.67 -59.73
N MET A 196 39.01 -59.64 -58.82
CA MET A 196 40.02 -60.04 -57.78
C MET A 196 41.14 -59.05 -57.34
N ASN A 197 41.12 -58.53 -56.08
CA ASN A 197 42.10 -58.87 -54.99
C ASN A 197 42.10 -58.02 -53.67
N LYS A 198 42.04 -58.73 -52.52
CA LYS A 198 42.78 -58.63 -51.22
C LYS A 198 43.18 -57.31 -50.47
N THR A 199 42.45 -57.03 -49.37
CA THR A 199 42.82 -56.94 -47.91
C THR A 199 44.09 -56.30 -47.26
N ARG A 200 43.84 -55.55 -46.14
CA ARG A 200 44.46 -55.52 -44.75
C ARG A 200 45.46 -54.41 -44.27
N VAL A 201 45.67 -54.36 -42.92
CA VAL A 201 46.18 -53.30 -41.98
C VAL A 201 46.51 -53.95 -40.57
N PRO A 202 46.94 -53.33 -39.41
CA PRO A 202 47.34 -51.94 -38.96
C PRO A 202 48.57 -51.85 -37.96
N ASN A 203 48.67 -50.77 -37.11
CA ASN A 203 49.33 -50.61 -35.75
C ASN A 203 50.88 -50.38 -35.60
N GLU A 204 51.51 -49.78 -34.54
CA GLU A 204 51.16 -48.97 -33.30
C GLU A 204 52.44 -48.55 -32.44
N VAL A 205 52.32 -47.87 -31.27
CA VAL A 205 53.19 -47.89 -30.01
C VAL A 205 53.98 -46.61 -29.49
N THR A 206 54.16 -46.47 -28.15
CA THR A 206 54.42 -45.29 -27.24
C THR A 206 55.92 -44.96 -26.84
N SER A 207 56.40 -44.22 -25.78
CA SER A 207 55.93 -43.71 -24.44
C SER A 207 56.92 -42.83 -23.57
N LYS A 208 56.41 -41.99 -22.62
CA LYS A 208 56.89 -41.62 -21.21
C LYS A 208 58.05 -40.61 -20.87
N THR A 209 58.05 -40.10 -19.59
CA THR A 209 59.14 -39.44 -18.73
C THR A 209 58.90 -37.93 -18.34
N ARG A 210 59.22 -37.30 -17.16
CA ARG A 210 59.36 -37.64 -15.69
C ARG A 210 59.26 -36.36 -14.74
N LEU A 211 60.13 -36.11 -13.71
CA LEU A 211 59.96 -35.11 -12.59
C LEU A 211 61.27 -34.56 -11.92
N LYS A 212 61.25 -33.39 -11.23
CA LYS A 212 62.18 -32.95 -10.10
C LYS A 212 61.80 -31.60 -9.38
N PRO A 213 62.08 -31.40 -8.06
CA PRO A 213 61.96 -30.10 -7.33
C PRO A 213 63.16 -29.70 -6.39
N THR A 214 63.15 -28.50 -5.75
CA THR A 214 64.19 -27.98 -4.78
C THR A 214 63.64 -27.05 -3.66
N LYS A 215 64.48 -26.63 -2.68
CA LYS A 215 64.17 -25.80 -1.46
C LYS A 215 65.09 -24.56 -1.29
N GLY A 216 64.73 -23.63 -0.38
CA GLY A 216 65.56 -22.49 0.10
C GLY A 216 65.25 -22.06 1.56
N HIS A 217 66.08 -21.20 2.17
CA HIS A 217 66.07 -20.85 3.62
C HIS A 217 66.60 -19.40 3.86
N GLY A 218 66.31 -18.74 4.99
CA GLY A 218 66.76 -17.36 5.32
C GLY A 218 66.41 -16.88 6.75
N SER A 219 67.06 -15.82 7.26
CA SER A 219 67.13 -15.49 8.71
C SER A 219 67.00 -13.98 9.08
N CYS A 220 67.07 -13.65 10.39
CA CYS A 220 66.74 -12.35 11.01
C CYS A 220 67.88 -11.32 11.13
N SER A 221 67.52 -10.06 11.48
CA SER A 221 68.38 -8.97 12.05
C SER A 221 67.49 -8.06 12.95
N ILE A 222 67.86 -7.42 14.08
CA ILE A 222 69.12 -7.07 14.79
C ILE A 222 69.62 -5.60 14.62
N PHE A 223 68.80 -4.64 15.09
CA PHE A 223 69.17 -3.28 15.60
C PHE A 223 68.15 -2.96 16.73
N SER A 224 68.49 -2.61 17.98
CA SER A 224 69.24 -1.45 18.53
C SER A 224 68.45 -0.12 18.39
N GLN A 225 68.30 0.76 19.41
CA GLN A 225 69.06 0.92 20.67
C GLN A 225 68.23 1.68 21.76
N ASN A 226 68.70 1.73 23.02
CA ASN A 226 68.03 2.42 24.14
C ASN A 226 68.37 3.93 24.24
N LEU A 227 67.46 4.72 24.83
CA LEU A 227 67.74 6.04 25.42
C LEU A 227 67.31 6.07 26.91
N LYS A 228 67.92 6.95 27.70
CA LYS A 228 67.75 7.03 29.17
C LYS A 228 66.69 8.05 29.57
N GLU A 229 66.13 7.84 30.77
CA GLU A 229 65.19 8.74 31.43
C GLU A 229 65.90 9.98 32.02
N GLU A 230 65.27 11.14 31.90
CA GLU A 230 65.47 12.27 32.81
C GLU A 230 64.26 12.36 33.75
N GLN A 231 64.50 12.45 35.06
CA GLN A 231 63.43 12.37 36.06
C GLN A 231 62.75 13.72 36.30
N LEU A 232 61.50 13.85 35.89
CA LEU A 232 60.61 14.92 36.33
C LEU A 232 60.00 14.59 37.71
N PRO A 233 59.82 15.58 38.61
CA PRO A 233 59.26 15.34 39.94
C PRO A 233 57.80 14.87 39.85
N ALA A 234 57.46 13.86 40.67
CA ALA A 234 56.16 13.19 40.60
C ALA A 234 54.98 14.13 40.89
N PRO A 235 53.88 14.07 40.09
CA PRO A 235 52.69 14.87 40.34
C PRO A 235 51.99 14.44 41.63
N ARG A 236 51.37 15.41 42.31
CA ARG A 236 50.62 15.21 43.57
C ARG A 236 49.49 14.18 43.37
N SER A 237 49.34 13.26 44.32
CA SER A 237 48.34 12.18 44.25
C SER A 237 46.91 12.75 44.23
N ALA A 238 46.14 12.34 43.22
CA ALA A 238 44.74 12.72 43.08
C ALA A 238 43.84 11.83 43.96
N ALA A 239 43.01 12.46 44.81
CA ALA A 239 42.02 11.77 45.63
C ALA A 239 40.61 11.92 45.04
N THR A 240 39.99 10.82 44.61
CA THR A 240 38.65 10.84 43.99
C THR A 240 37.54 10.89 45.04
N ILE A 241 36.99 12.08 45.27
CA ILE A 241 35.80 12.25 46.13
C ILE A 241 34.59 11.66 45.42
N LYS A 242 33.95 10.63 46.00
CA LYS A 242 32.68 10.07 45.52
C LYS A 242 31.51 10.97 45.91
N VAL A 243 31.21 11.97 45.08
CA VAL A 243 30.03 12.83 45.24
C VAL A 243 28.78 12.10 44.73
N ASN A 244 28.07 11.44 45.64
CA ASN A 244 26.77 10.84 45.36
C ASN A 244 25.69 11.94 45.36
N PHE A 245 25.38 12.50 44.19
CA PHE A 245 24.27 13.45 44.04
C PHE A 245 22.92 12.76 44.27
N THR A 246 22.03 13.41 45.02
CA THR A 246 20.64 12.96 45.20
C THR A 246 19.90 12.93 43.86
N PRO A 247 19.15 11.87 43.53
CA PRO A 247 18.42 11.78 42.28
C PRO A 247 17.33 12.87 42.22
N ARG A 248 17.41 13.73 41.19
CA ARG A 248 16.42 14.79 40.97
C ARG A 248 15.11 14.20 40.44
N VAL A 249 14.01 14.48 41.14
CA VAL A 249 12.67 13.94 40.84
C VAL A 249 11.92 14.77 39.76
N PHE A 250 12.49 15.88 39.31
CA PHE A 250 11.93 16.72 38.26
C PHE A 250 12.89 16.87 37.06
N PRO A 251 12.49 16.50 35.83
CA PRO A 251 13.31 16.69 34.65
C PRO A 251 13.33 18.17 34.25
N THR A 252 14.52 18.78 34.27
CA THR A 252 14.79 19.97 33.45
C THR A 252 14.97 19.52 32.01
N ALA A 253 14.37 20.22 31.04
CA ALA A 253 14.38 19.80 29.64
C ALA A 253 15.82 19.58 29.11
N LEU A 254 16.05 18.42 28.46
CA LEU A 254 17.34 18.14 27.82
C LEU A 254 17.57 19.07 26.63
N ARG A 255 18.84 19.36 26.36
CA ARG A 255 19.28 20.42 25.44
C ARG A 255 19.07 20.09 23.94
N GLU A 256 18.73 18.86 23.63
CA GLU A 256 18.39 18.38 22.28
C GLU A 256 17.06 17.61 22.39
N SER A 257 16.00 18.20 21.84
CA SER A 257 14.63 17.79 22.15
C SER A 257 14.07 16.84 21.09
N ARG A 258 14.04 15.54 21.41
CA ARG A 258 13.33 14.52 20.61
C ARG A 258 11.81 14.71 20.56
N VAL A 259 11.28 15.68 21.31
CA VAL A 259 9.86 16.07 21.29
C VAL A 259 9.38 16.36 19.87
N ALA A 260 10.21 16.90 18.96
CA ALA A 260 9.80 17.09 17.56
C ALA A 260 9.54 15.76 16.84
N GLU A 261 10.43 14.77 16.99
CA GLU A 261 10.25 13.42 16.42
C GLU A 261 9.07 12.68 17.09
N GLU A 262 8.87 12.89 18.39
CA GLU A 262 7.75 12.35 19.17
C GLU A 262 6.40 12.98 18.76
N GLU A 263 6.35 14.30 18.54
CA GLU A 263 5.18 15.02 18.02
C GLU A 263 4.86 14.62 16.58
N GLU A 264 5.86 14.49 15.71
CA GLU A 264 5.69 13.94 14.35
C GLU A 264 5.14 12.50 14.38
N TRP A 265 5.69 11.65 15.24
CA TRP A 265 5.24 10.27 15.42
C TRP A 265 3.81 10.17 15.97
N LEU A 266 3.46 11.01 16.94
CA LEU A 266 2.09 11.12 17.47
C LEU A 266 1.13 11.67 16.43
N HIS A 267 1.53 12.68 15.64
CA HIS A 267 0.73 13.19 14.53
C HIS A 267 0.53 12.12 13.45
N LYS A 268 1.59 11.40 13.05
CA LYS A 268 1.55 10.31 12.08
C LYS A 268 0.65 9.16 12.54
N GLN A 269 0.66 8.80 13.83
CA GLN A 269 -0.30 7.86 14.42
C GLN A 269 -1.73 8.39 14.44
N ALA A 270 -1.95 9.66 14.82
CA ALA A 270 -3.28 10.27 14.87
C ALA A 270 -3.89 10.40 13.47
N GLU A 271 -3.08 10.79 12.48
CA GLU A 271 -3.44 10.80 11.07
C GLU A 271 -3.76 9.40 10.57
N ALA A 272 -2.90 8.41 10.83
CA ALA A 272 -3.15 7.01 10.48
C ALA A 272 -4.49 6.50 11.02
N ARG A 273 -4.80 6.76 12.31
CA ARG A 273 -6.08 6.36 12.93
C ARG A 273 -7.29 7.12 12.38
N ARG A 274 -7.11 8.35 11.88
CA ARG A 274 -8.16 9.13 11.19
C ARG A 274 -8.38 8.70 9.75
N THR A 275 -7.32 8.34 9.02
CA THR A 275 -7.41 7.94 7.61
C THR A 275 -7.76 6.46 7.47
N ILE A 276 -9.06 6.16 7.63
CA ILE A 276 -9.64 5.00 6.96
C ILE A 276 -9.45 5.22 5.46
N THR A 277 -8.79 4.29 4.79
CA THR A 277 -8.46 4.38 3.36
C THR A 277 -9.75 4.27 2.55
N ALA A 278 -9.93 5.16 1.57
CA ALA A 278 -11.23 5.46 0.98
C ALA A 278 -11.84 4.37 0.05
N ASP A 279 -11.32 3.15 0.10
CA ASP A 279 -11.77 1.99 -0.69
C ASP A 279 -12.92 1.20 -0.03
N LEU A 280 -13.62 1.84 0.91
CA LEU A 280 -14.85 1.37 1.53
C LEU A 280 -15.95 1.00 0.50
N SER A 281 -15.83 1.47 -0.74
CA SER A 281 -16.74 1.17 -1.85
C SER A 281 -16.67 -0.27 -2.38
N GLU A 282 -15.69 -1.07 -1.97
CA GLU A 282 -15.62 -2.53 -2.21
C GLU A 282 -15.72 -3.36 -0.91
N LEU A 283 -15.96 -2.68 0.22
CA LEU A 283 -16.00 -3.26 1.57
C LEU A 283 -17.32 -2.93 2.28
N GLU A 284 -18.35 -2.56 1.51
CA GLU A 284 -19.66 -2.15 2.02
C GLU A 284 -20.40 -3.31 2.69
N ASP A 285 -20.21 -4.55 2.20
CA ASP A 285 -20.75 -5.81 2.72
C ASP A 285 -20.22 -6.24 4.11
N LEU A 286 -19.09 -5.67 4.57
CA LEU A 286 -18.54 -6.04 5.88
C LEU A 286 -19.36 -5.44 7.02
N LYS A 287 -19.52 -6.19 8.12
CA LYS A 287 -20.20 -5.70 9.33
C LYS A 287 -19.47 -4.50 9.92
N GLU A 288 -20.19 -3.66 10.66
CA GLU A 288 -19.63 -2.43 11.26
C GLU A 288 -18.41 -2.69 12.16
N GLU A 289 -18.40 -3.80 12.90
CA GLU A 289 -17.23 -4.25 13.67
C GLU A 289 -15.99 -4.51 12.78
N GLU A 290 -16.18 -5.11 11.62
CA GLU A 290 -15.09 -5.48 10.71
C GLU A 290 -14.56 -4.28 9.90
N LYS A 291 -15.28 -3.15 9.91
CA LYS A 291 -14.82 -1.85 9.38
C LYS A 291 -13.82 -1.16 10.32
N ASN A 292 -13.56 -1.71 11.51
CA ASN A 292 -12.51 -1.25 12.42
C ASN A 292 -11.18 -2.02 12.20
N PRO A 293 -10.07 -1.34 11.79
CA PRO A 293 -8.79 -2.01 11.56
C PRO A 293 -8.17 -2.63 12.83
N ASP A 294 -8.45 -2.08 14.02
CA ASP A 294 -7.97 -2.66 15.29
C ASP A 294 -8.70 -3.97 15.64
N TRP A 295 -9.98 -4.09 15.31
CA TRP A 295 -10.73 -5.35 15.48
C TRP A 295 -10.21 -6.43 14.54
N LEU A 296 -9.94 -6.10 13.26
CA LEU A 296 -9.34 -7.05 12.31
C LEU A 296 -7.91 -7.44 12.68
N LYS A 297 -7.10 -6.50 13.20
CA LYS A 297 -5.78 -6.77 13.80
C LYS A 297 -5.90 -7.81 14.92
N ASP A 298 -6.86 -7.65 15.82
CA ASP A 298 -7.03 -8.57 16.96
C ASP A 298 -7.71 -9.91 16.58
N LYS A 299 -8.53 -9.94 15.53
CA LYS A 299 -8.95 -11.17 14.84
C LYS A 299 -7.75 -11.90 14.23
N GLY A 300 -6.85 -11.18 13.55
CA GLY A 300 -5.58 -11.71 13.02
C GLY A 300 -4.66 -12.25 14.12
N ASN A 301 -4.54 -11.55 15.25
CA ASN A 301 -3.78 -11.99 16.42
C ASN A 301 -4.33 -13.32 16.98
N LYS A 302 -5.66 -13.45 17.11
CA LYS A 302 -6.33 -14.69 17.54
C LYS A 302 -6.06 -15.86 16.57
N MET A 303 -6.23 -15.64 15.27
CA MET A 303 -5.97 -16.70 14.27
C MET A 303 -4.48 -17.12 14.23
N PHE A 304 -3.55 -16.19 14.45
CA PHE A 304 -2.12 -16.50 14.58
C PHE A 304 -1.81 -17.33 15.83
N ALA A 305 -2.43 -17.01 16.97
CA ALA A 305 -2.29 -17.78 18.20
C ALA A 305 -2.89 -19.20 18.08
N MET A 306 -3.94 -19.37 17.26
CA MET A 306 -4.51 -20.67 16.87
C MET A 306 -3.67 -21.42 15.82
N GLY A 307 -2.54 -20.87 15.37
CA GLY A 307 -1.68 -21.46 14.34
C GLY A 307 -2.22 -21.38 12.90
N ASN A 308 -3.39 -20.78 12.68
CA ASN A 308 -3.97 -20.63 11.34
C ASN A 308 -3.44 -19.36 10.65
N TYR A 309 -2.20 -19.45 10.17
CA TYR A 309 -1.49 -18.34 9.56
C TYR A 309 -2.14 -17.83 8.26
N LEU A 310 -2.85 -18.68 7.49
CA LEU A 310 -3.55 -18.26 6.27
C LEU A 310 -4.78 -17.38 6.59
N ALA A 311 -5.60 -17.78 7.56
CA ALA A 311 -6.70 -16.95 8.03
C ALA A 311 -6.21 -15.64 8.67
N ALA A 312 -5.08 -15.68 9.38
CA ALA A 312 -4.43 -14.48 9.93
C ALA A 312 -3.98 -13.53 8.82
N VAL A 313 -3.29 -14.01 7.76
CA VAL A 313 -2.94 -13.21 6.58
C VAL A 313 -4.17 -12.56 5.96
N ASN A 314 -5.28 -13.28 5.81
CA ASN A 314 -6.51 -12.72 5.23
C ASN A 314 -7.12 -11.62 6.11
N ALA A 315 -7.14 -11.79 7.43
CA ALA A 315 -7.58 -10.74 8.36
C ALA A 315 -6.67 -9.49 8.30
N TYR A 316 -5.35 -9.65 8.24
CA TYR A 316 -4.42 -8.53 8.07
C TYR A 316 -4.52 -7.88 6.69
N ASN A 317 -4.80 -8.63 5.62
CA ASN A 317 -5.05 -8.08 4.29
C ASN A 317 -6.25 -7.14 4.27
N LEU A 318 -7.35 -7.53 4.92
CA LEU A 318 -8.53 -6.66 5.08
C LEU A 318 -8.21 -5.43 5.94
N ALA A 319 -7.48 -5.62 7.04
CA ALA A 319 -7.05 -4.51 7.90
C ALA A 319 -6.17 -3.49 7.14
N VAL A 320 -5.25 -3.95 6.29
CA VAL A 320 -4.37 -3.11 5.46
C VAL A 320 -5.14 -2.39 4.35
N ARG A 321 -6.19 -3.01 3.78
CA ARG A 321 -7.10 -2.32 2.84
C ARG A 321 -7.85 -1.17 3.50
N LEU A 322 -8.32 -1.36 4.74
CA LEU A 322 -8.96 -0.30 5.52
C LEU A 322 -7.96 0.75 6.02
N ASN A 323 -6.72 0.36 6.34
CA ASN A 323 -5.71 1.29 6.86
C ASN A 323 -4.28 0.86 6.50
N ASN A 324 -3.74 1.48 5.45
CA ASN A 324 -2.37 1.23 4.97
C ASN A 324 -1.26 2.00 5.74
N LYS A 325 -1.61 2.77 6.79
CA LYS A 325 -0.64 3.57 7.57
C LYS A 325 -0.25 2.95 8.92
N LEU A 326 -0.84 1.82 9.32
CA LEU A 326 -0.56 1.17 10.60
C LEU A 326 0.61 0.15 10.48
N PRO A 327 1.83 0.44 10.97
CA PRO A 327 2.99 -0.46 10.81
C PRO A 327 2.81 -1.83 11.49
N LEU A 328 2.00 -1.90 12.56
CA LEU A 328 1.73 -3.14 13.29
C LEU A 328 1.01 -4.20 12.44
N LEU A 329 0.20 -3.79 11.45
CA LEU A 329 -0.48 -4.72 10.54
C LEU A 329 0.52 -5.45 9.64
N TYR A 330 1.38 -4.69 8.96
CA TYR A 330 2.45 -5.21 8.12
C TYR A 330 3.43 -6.08 8.93
N LEU A 331 3.83 -5.61 10.12
CA LEU A 331 4.66 -6.40 11.03
C LEU A 331 4.07 -7.78 11.32
N ASN A 332 2.78 -7.85 11.66
CA ASN A 332 2.14 -9.13 12.00
C ASN A 332 1.82 -9.98 10.78
N ARG A 333 1.53 -9.37 9.62
CA ARG A 333 1.42 -10.09 8.34
C ARG A 333 2.75 -10.72 7.91
N ALA A 334 3.88 -10.01 8.06
CA ALA A 334 5.23 -10.55 7.87
C ALA A 334 5.50 -11.76 8.77
N ALA A 335 5.08 -11.72 10.03
CA ALA A 335 5.22 -12.85 10.96
C ALA A 335 4.41 -14.09 10.50
N CYS A 336 3.24 -13.89 9.90
CA CYS A 336 2.47 -14.96 9.28
C CYS A 336 3.14 -15.49 8.01
N HIS A 337 3.69 -14.59 7.18
CA HIS A 337 4.39 -14.95 5.96
C HIS A 337 5.68 -15.74 6.22
N LEU A 338 6.45 -15.40 7.26
CA LEU A 338 7.57 -16.22 7.75
C LEU A 338 7.12 -17.65 8.12
N LYS A 339 6.02 -17.79 8.88
CA LYS A 339 5.48 -19.10 9.26
C LYS A 339 4.95 -19.91 8.08
N LEU A 340 4.55 -19.25 7.00
CA LEU A 340 4.11 -19.83 5.73
C LEU A 340 5.24 -19.99 4.68
N ARG A 341 6.50 -19.66 5.01
CA ARG A 341 7.64 -19.59 4.07
C ARG A 341 7.40 -18.70 2.84
N ASN A 342 6.53 -17.69 2.93
CA ASN A 342 6.30 -16.67 1.90
C ASN A 342 7.34 -15.54 2.03
N LEU A 343 8.62 -15.88 1.82
CA LEU A 343 9.76 -15.07 2.26
C LEU A 343 9.83 -13.67 1.61
N HIS A 344 9.65 -13.56 0.29
CA HIS A 344 9.63 -12.26 -0.40
C HIS A 344 8.57 -11.32 0.17
N LYS A 345 7.34 -11.83 0.42
CA LYS A 345 6.25 -11.04 1.02
C LYS A 345 6.53 -10.65 2.47
N ALA A 346 7.28 -11.47 3.21
CA ALA A 346 7.75 -11.10 4.55
C ALA A 346 8.80 -9.97 4.50
N ILE A 347 9.64 -9.89 3.47
CA ILE A 347 10.62 -8.81 3.25
C ILE A 347 9.92 -7.52 2.83
N GLU A 348 8.97 -7.60 1.90
CA GLU A 348 8.10 -6.49 1.48
C GLU A 348 7.37 -5.88 2.69
N ASP A 349 6.65 -6.70 3.46
CA ASP A 349 5.90 -6.25 4.64
C ASP A 349 6.80 -5.67 5.74
N SER A 350 7.93 -6.33 6.04
CA SER A 350 8.84 -5.84 7.07
C SER A 350 9.51 -4.53 6.67
N SER A 351 9.84 -4.36 5.38
CA SER A 351 10.36 -3.10 4.85
C SER A 351 9.31 -1.98 4.91
N LYS A 352 8.06 -2.27 4.49
CA LYS A 352 6.97 -1.30 4.55
C LYS A 352 6.63 -0.89 6.00
N ALA A 353 6.72 -1.82 6.94
CA ALA A 353 6.60 -1.50 8.36
C ALA A 353 7.73 -0.58 8.84
N LEU A 354 8.98 -0.84 8.46
CA LEU A 354 10.14 -0.01 8.83
C LEU A 354 10.06 1.41 8.25
N GLU A 355 9.59 1.58 7.01
CA GLU A 355 9.27 2.90 6.43
C GLU A 355 8.23 3.66 7.26
N LEU A 356 7.15 2.98 7.66
CA LEU A 356 6.09 3.57 8.47
C LEU A 356 6.55 3.91 9.91
N LEU A 357 7.56 3.20 10.44
CA LEU A 357 8.17 3.40 11.77
C LEU A 357 9.23 4.53 11.83
N THR A 358 9.24 5.43 10.84
CA THR A 358 9.94 6.72 10.90
C THR A 358 9.03 7.81 11.50
N PRO A 359 9.53 8.80 12.27
CA PRO A 359 10.90 8.95 12.79
C PRO A 359 11.24 7.92 13.90
N PRO A 360 12.52 7.77 14.30
CA PRO A 360 12.99 6.69 15.19
C PRO A 360 12.79 6.97 16.69
N VAL A 361 11.55 6.87 17.16
CA VAL A 361 11.11 7.25 18.52
C VAL A 361 11.20 6.07 19.53
N PRO A 362 11.48 6.29 20.83
CA PRO A 362 11.52 5.22 21.84
C PRO A 362 10.25 4.36 21.92
N ASP A 363 9.06 4.97 21.78
CA ASP A 363 7.76 4.26 21.68
C ASP A 363 7.73 3.17 20.60
N ASN A 364 8.43 3.41 19.49
CA ASN A 364 8.42 2.54 18.31
C ASN A 364 9.64 1.60 18.24
N GLU A 365 10.56 1.69 19.19
CA GLU A 365 11.81 0.92 19.30
C GLU A 365 11.57 -0.59 19.21
N SER A 366 10.67 -1.12 20.04
CA SER A 366 10.32 -2.55 20.05
C SER A 366 9.68 -3.01 18.73
N ALA A 367 9.01 -2.12 17.99
CA ALA A 367 8.43 -2.42 16.69
C ALA A 367 9.51 -2.42 15.58
N ARG A 368 10.46 -1.47 15.63
CA ARG A 368 11.62 -1.44 14.72
C ARG A 368 12.48 -2.70 14.86
N VAL A 369 12.84 -3.09 16.09
CA VAL A 369 13.58 -4.34 16.36
C VAL A 369 12.87 -5.56 15.77
N LYS A 370 11.55 -5.67 15.96
CA LYS A 370 10.74 -6.75 15.36
C LYS A 370 10.73 -6.71 13.83
N GLY A 371 10.76 -5.52 13.22
CA GLY A 371 10.83 -5.34 11.77
C GLY A 371 12.15 -5.84 11.20
N PHE A 372 13.26 -5.36 11.75
CA PHE A 372 14.61 -5.79 11.37
C PHE A 372 14.79 -7.30 11.55
N VAL A 373 14.47 -7.86 12.73
CA VAL A 373 14.60 -9.32 12.96
C VAL A 373 13.74 -10.14 12.01
N ARG A 374 12.49 -9.71 11.70
CA ARG A 374 11.61 -10.42 10.76
C ARG A 374 12.14 -10.38 9.33
N ARG A 375 12.68 -9.23 8.89
CA ARG A 375 13.28 -9.09 7.56
C ARG A 375 14.60 -9.87 7.43
N GLY A 376 15.49 -9.76 8.41
CA GLY A 376 16.73 -10.52 8.48
C GLY A 376 16.49 -12.04 8.51
N THR A 377 15.48 -12.49 9.27
CA THR A 377 15.05 -13.90 9.27
C THR A 377 14.63 -14.36 7.86
N ALA A 378 13.90 -13.53 7.11
CA ALA A 378 13.47 -13.86 5.76
C ALA A 378 14.63 -13.87 4.76
N PHE A 379 15.58 -12.94 4.87
CA PHE A 379 16.81 -12.94 4.07
C PHE A 379 17.66 -14.19 4.33
N CYS A 380 17.90 -14.58 5.59
CA CYS A 380 18.64 -15.80 5.91
C CYS A 380 17.93 -17.08 5.42
N GLN A 381 16.59 -17.11 5.36
CA GLN A 381 15.84 -18.22 4.78
C GLN A 381 15.82 -18.21 3.23
N LEU A 382 16.26 -17.13 2.60
CA LEU A 382 16.58 -17.03 1.17
C LEU A 382 18.09 -17.18 0.89
N GLU A 383 18.88 -17.61 1.88
CA GLU A 383 20.35 -17.74 1.83
C GLU A 383 21.11 -16.40 1.59
N LEU A 384 20.41 -15.27 1.69
CA LEU A 384 20.95 -13.90 1.65
C LEU A 384 21.50 -13.51 3.03
N TYR A 385 22.51 -14.24 3.49
CA TYR A 385 23.07 -14.11 4.84
C TYR A 385 23.68 -12.74 5.12
N THR A 386 24.24 -12.07 4.11
CA THR A 386 24.86 -10.73 4.22
C THR A 386 23.86 -9.64 4.57
N GLU A 387 22.74 -9.59 3.86
CA GLU A 387 21.61 -8.69 4.06
C GLU A 387 20.89 -9.03 5.37
N GLY A 388 20.76 -10.33 5.67
CA GLY A 388 20.31 -10.82 6.96
C GLY A 388 21.13 -10.28 8.13
N LEU A 389 22.46 -10.38 8.06
CA LEU A 389 23.36 -9.89 9.10
C LEU A 389 23.22 -8.37 9.31
N GLN A 390 23.10 -7.58 8.23
CA GLN A 390 22.91 -6.13 8.33
C GLN A 390 21.64 -5.76 9.11
N ASP A 391 20.53 -6.49 8.87
CA ASP A 391 19.29 -6.31 9.63
C ASP A 391 19.43 -6.76 11.09
N TYR A 392 20.09 -7.88 11.37
CA TYR A 392 20.36 -8.33 12.74
C TYR A 392 21.26 -7.34 13.51
N GLU A 393 22.26 -6.75 12.86
CA GLU A 393 23.12 -5.71 13.46
C GLU A 393 22.39 -4.36 13.61
N ALA A 394 21.46 -4.02 12.71
CA ALA A 394 20.55 -2.88 12.90
C ALA A 394 19.62 -3.09 14.11
N ALA A 395 19.13 -4.31 14.33
CA ALA A 395 18.35 -4.65 15.52
C ALA A 395 19.19 -4.57 16.81
N LEU A 396 20.44 -5.07 16.80
CA LEU A 396 21.36 -4.98 17.96
C LEU A 396 21.81 -3.56 18.29
N LYS A 397 21.90 -2.66 17.30
CA LYS A 397 22.13 -1.22 17.53
C LYS A 397 20.97 -0.53 18.26
N ILE A 398 19.78 -1.15 18.26
CA ILE A 398 18.58 -0.63 18.91
C ILE A 398 18.34 -1.31 20.26
N ASP A 399 18.41 -2.65 20.34
CA ASP A 399 18.34 -3.43 21.58
C ASP A 399 19.63 -4.25 21.81
N PRO A 400 20.70 -3.64 22.35
CA PRO A 400 21.98 -4.33 22.59
C PRO A 400 21.93 -5.38 23.71
N LYS A 401 20.80 -5.50 24.44
CA LYS A 401 20.66 -6.43 25.58
C LYS A 401 20.07 -7.78 25.15
N ASN A 402 19.71 -7.91 23.87
CA ASN A 402 18.94 -9.04 23.36
C ASN A 402 19.83 -10.23 22.98
N LYS A 403 20.18 -11.04 23.99
CA LYS A 403 21.00 -12.26 23.85
C LYS A 403 20.50 -13.29 22.82
N ASN A 404 19.26 -13.18 22.35
CA ASN A 404 18.73 -14.03 21.27
C ASN A 404 19.14 -13.49 19.90
N ILE A 405 18.96 -12.19 19.66
CA ILE A 405 19.38 -11.51 18.43
C ILE A 405 20.92 -11.58 18.29
N GLU A 406 21.64 -11.46 19.41
CA GLU A 406 23.10 -11.60 19.49
C GLU A 406 23.57 -12.98 18.98
N LYS A 407 23.03 -14.07 19.56
CA LYS A 407 23.33 -15.45 19.15
C LYS A 407 22.94 -15.76 17.71
N ASP A 408 21.84 -15.19 17.22
CA ASP A 408 21.41 -15.40 15.84
C ASP A 408 22.34 -14.65 14.86
N ALA A 409 22.77 -13.43 15.18
CA ALA A 409 23.79 -12.71 14.43
C ALA A 409 25.15 -13.44 14.43
N GLU A 410 25.54 -14.07 15.54
CA GLU A 410 26.74 -14.93 15.61
C GLU A 410 26.65 -16.15 14.69
N LYS A 411 25.53 -16.89 14.70
CA LYS A 411 25.31 -18.01 13.77
C LYS A 411 25.45 -17.58 12.32
N ILE A 412 24.87 -16.42 11.96
CA ILE A 412 24.95 -15.86 10.61
C ILE A 412 26.39 -15.49 10.26
N ARG A 413 27.17 -14.90 11.19
CA ARG A 413 28.60 -14.64 10.99
C ARG A 413 29.40 -15.92 10.77
N TYR A 414 29.17 -16.98 11.55
CA TYR A 414 29.85 -18.28 11.35
C TYR A 414 29.44 -18.99 10.05
N LEU A 415 28.19 -18.84 9.59
CA LEU A 415 27.74 -19.31 8.28
C LEU A 415 28.47 -18.59 7.13
N ILE A 416 28.55 -17.26 7.18
CA ILE A 416 29.28 -16.45 6.18
C ILE A 416 30.78 -16.78 6.17
N GLN A 417 31.37 -17.07 7.34
CA GLN A 417 32.77 -17.46 7.48
C GLN A 417 33.05 -18.94 7.11
N GLY A 418 32.02 -19.75 6.84
CA GLY A 418 32.16 -21.17 6.50
C GLY A 418 32.66 -22.06 7.65
N THR A 419 32.59 -21.60 8.89
CA THR A 419 33.19 -22.27 10.07
C THR A 419 32.24 -23.23 10.80
N MET A 420 31.08 -23.54 10.22
CA MET A 420 30.10 -24.47 10.79
C MET A 420 30.59 -25.92 10.69
N GLN A 421 31.39 -26.35 11.67
CA GLN A 421 31.58 -27.77 11.95
C GLN A 421 30.23 -28.37 12.39
N GLY A 422 29.78 -29.40 11.67
CA GLY A 422 28.52 -30.08 11.97
C GLY A 422 28.52 -30.67 13.38
N SER A 423 27.39 -30.52 14.08
CA SER A 423 27.10 -31.08 15.40
C SER A 423 26.04 -32.16 15.30
#